data_AF-A0A9D5BJU7-F1
#
_entry.id   AF-A0A9D5BJU7-F1
#
_cell.length_a   1.000
_cell.length_b   1.000
_cell.length_c   1.000
_cell.angle_alpha   90.00
_cell.angle_beta   90.00
_cell.angle_gamma   90.00
#
_symmetry.space_group_name_H-M   'P 1'
#
loop_
_entity.id
_entity.type
_entity.pdbx_description
1 polymer ?
#
loop_
_entity_poly.entity_id
_entity_poly.type
_entity_poly.pdbx_seq_one_letter_code
_entity_poly.pdbx_strand_id
1 'polypeptide(L)'
;MTSNTTPLLPWKVRFTMSIISFLISVSRRSNDTVNRRLFNFFDRKISPNPNFKDGVYSSDVIVDPMRNLWFRLFIPSSNSFSDVPLPVFVFFHGGGFAMCSPSSIIYNNCGWKFSPSCCSSDSLRKVSKFESYRFSFNTTVFWR
;
A
#
# COMPACT_ATOMS: atom_id res chain seq x y z
N MET A 1 -19.70 25.75 -21.91
CA MET A 1 -20.42 24.89 -20.95
C MET A 1 -19.70 23.55 -20.91
N THR A 2 -18.83 23.34 -19.93
CA THR A 2 -18.13 22.06 -19.75
C THR A 2 -19.14 21.06 -19.16
N SER A 3 -19.50 20.03 -19.92
CA SER A 3 -20.34 18.95 -19.40
C SER A 3 -19.57 18.27 -18.26
N ASN A 4 -20.09 18.39 -17.04
CA ASN A 4 -19.55 17.70 -15.88
C ASN A 4 -19.84 16.21 -16.02
N THR A 5 -19.01 15.50 -16.80
CA THR A 5 -19.10 14.05 -16.95
C THR A 5 -18.57 13.42 -15.67
N THR A 6 -19.47 13.03 -14.78
CA THR A 6 -19.08 12.23 -13.61
C THR A 6 -18.43 10.93 -14.11
N PRO A 7 -17.23 10.57 -13.64
CA PRO A 7 -16.56 9.36 -14.09
C PRO A 7 -17.46 8.14 -13.82
N LEU A 8 -17.68 7.31 -14.85
CA LEU A 8 -18.47 6.09 -14.78
C LEU A 8 -17.71 5.02 -13.99
N LEU A 9 -17.70 5.16 -12.67
CA LEU A 9 -17.10 4.21 -11.75
C LEU A 9 -18.10 3.08 -11.44
N PRO A 10 -17.65 1.81 -11.43
CA PRO A 10 -18.49 0.71 -11.00
C PRO A 10 -19.12 0.97 -9.62
N TRP A 11 -20.38 0.61 -9.44
CA TRP A 11 -21.14 0.89 -8.21
C TRP A 11 -20.42 0.40 -6.94
N LYS A 12 -19.72 -0.75 -7.03
CA LYS A 12 -18.91 -1.31 -5.93
C LYS A 12 -17.82 -0.33 -5.50
N VAL A 13 -17.11 0.29 -6.45
CA VAL A 13 -16.07 1.27 -6.16
C VAL A 13 -16.67 2.51 -5.49
N ARG A 14 -17.83 2.98 -5.97
CA ARG A 14 -18.52 4.13 -5.37
C ARG A 14 -18.91 3.83 -3.92
N PHE A 15 -19.45 2.64 -3.66
CA PHE A 15 -19.80 2.20 -2.32
C PHE A 15 -18.57 2.09 -1.41
N THR A 16 -17.47 1.50 -1.90
CA THR A 16 -16.20 1.42 -1.14
C THR A 16 -15.64 2.81 -0.83
N MET A 17 -15.64 3.73 -1.79
CA MET A 17 -15.20 5.11 -1.56
C MET A 17 -16.07 5.82 -0.52
N SER A 18 -17.38 5.58 -0.53
CA SER A 18 -18.30 6.10 0.48
C SER A 18 -17.96 5.60 1.89
N ILE A 19 -17.74 4.28 2.05
CA ILE A 19 -17.34 3.68 3.33
C ILE A 19 -16.00 4.25 3.81
N ILE A 20 -14.99 4.30 2.94
CA ILE A 20 -13.67 4.83 3.30
C ILE A 20 -13.80 6.30 3.72
N SER A 21 -14.57 7.10 3.00
CA SER A 21 -14.79 8.51 3.33
C SER A 21 -15.46 8.67 4.69
N PHE A 22 -16.46 7.84 4.98
CA PHE A 22 -17.10 7.81 6.29
C PHE A 22 -16.12 7.42 7.40
N LEU A 23 -15.33 6.37 7.23
CA LEU A 23 -14.34 5.94 8.22
C LEU A 23 -13.27 7.00 8.46
N ILE A 24 -12.80 7.66 7.40
CA ILE A 24 -11.86 8.79 7.51
C ILE A 24 -12.52 9.94 8.27
N SER A 25 -13.77 10.28 7.97
CA SER A 25 -14.53 11.34 8.64
C SER A 25 -14.66 11.06 10.14
N VAL A 26 -15.11 9.87 10.54
CA VAL A 26 -15.26 9.50 11.96
C VAL A 26 -13.90 9.41 12.66
N SER A 27 -12.84 9.04 11.94
CA SER A 27 -11.48 9.02 12.48
C SER A 27 -10.87 10.41 12.64
N ARG A 28 -11.39 11.43 11.95
CA ARG A 28 -10.93 12.82 12.08
C ARG A 28 -11.79 13.55 13.11
N ARG A 29 -11.15 14.20 14.07
CA ARG A 29 -11.83 15.10 15.00
C ARG A 29 -11.87 16.51 14.43
N SER A 30 -12.82 17.31 14.90
CA SER A 30 -12.95 18.72 14.54
C SER A 30 -11.75 19.58 14.95
N ASN A 31 -10.97 19.13 15.95
CA ASN A 31 -9.71 19.77 16.37
C ASN A 31 -8.49 19.32 15.54
N ASP A 32 -8.72 18.85 14.30
CA ASP A 32 -7.71 18.33 13.35
C ASP A 32 -6.89 17.12 13.83
N THR A 33 -7.19 16.56 15.01
CA THR A 33 -6.53 15.33 15.47
C THR A 33 -7.15 14.10 14.82
N VAL A 34 -6.33 13.09 14.54
CA VAL A 34 -6.79 11.80 14.01
C VAL A 34 -6.86 10.77 15.14
N ASN A 35 -8.02 10.14 15.31
CA ASN A 35 -8.20 8.99 16.17
C ASN A 35 -7.57 7.74 15.54
N ARG A 36 -6.25 7.63 15.67
CA ARG A 36 -5.45 6.52 15.11
C ARG A 36 -5.89 5.16 15.62
N ARG A 37 -6.41 5.05 16.86
CA ARG A 37 -6.87 3.76 17.41
C ARG A 37 -8.12 3.28 16.68
N LEU A 38 -9.07 4.18 16.46
CA LEU A 38 -10.28 3.86 15.71
C LEU A 38 -9.95 3.44 14.28
N PHE A 39 -9.11 4.21 13.58
CA PHE A 39 -8.72 3.84 12.22
C PHE A 39 -7.97 2.50 12.18
N ASN A 40 -7.00 2.28 13.08
CA ASN A 40 -6.25 1.02 13.15
C ASN A 40 -7.15 -0.20 13.46
N PHE A 41 -8.29 -0.02 14.14
CA PHE A 41 -9.24 -1.09 14.38
C PHE A 41 -9.93 -1.56 13.10
N PHE A 42 -10.24 -0.63 12.18
CA PHE A 42 -10.82 -0.96 10.87
C PHE A 42 -9.78 -1.26 9.80
N ASP A 43 -8.52 -0.86 9.99
CA ASP A 43 -7.41 -1.18 9.10
C ASP A 43 -7.01 -2.65 9.23
N ARG A 44 -7.57 -3.48 8.35
CA ARG A 44 -7.22 -4.90 8.29
C ARG A 44 -5.80 -5.08 7.77
N LYS A 45 -4.92 -5.59 8.64
CA LYS A 45 -3.51 -5.88 8.33
C LYS A 45 -3.30 -7.36 8.02
N ILE A 46 -2.30 -7.65 7.19
CA ILE A 46 -1.88 -8.99 6.77
C ILE A 46 -0.40 -9.17 7.10
N SER A 47 -0.04 -10.33 7.66
CA SER A 47 1.34 -10.73 7.89
C SER A 47 2.06 -11.00 6.55
N PRO A 48 3.39 -10.81 6.48
CA PRO A 48 4.13 -11.21 5.29
C PRO A 48 4.02 -12.73 5.13
N ASN A 49 4.07 -13.19 3.88
CA ASN A 49 4.03 -14.61 3.55
C ASN A 49 5.43 -15.10 3.15
N PRO A 50 6.06 -15.97 3.98
CA PRO A 50 7.39 -16.51 3.70
C PRO A 50 7.39 -17.57 2.59
N ASN A 51 6.23 -18.07 2.16
CA ASN A 51 6.11 -18.97 1.03
C ASN A 51 5.64 -18.20 -0.21
N PHE A 52 6.09 -18.61 -1.39
CA PHE A 52 5.59 -18.06 -2.64
C PHE A 52 4.09 -18.37 -2.76
N LYS A 53 3.26 -17.33 -2.74
CA LYS A 53 1.82 -17.42 -3.03
C LYS A 53 1.54 -16.59 -4.26
N ASP A 54 0.84 -17.17 -5.23
CA ASP A 54 0.59 -16.55 -6.54
C ASP A 54 1.90 -16.08 -7.22
N GLY A 55 3.00 -16.81 -6.97
CA GLY A 55 4.33 -16.51 -7.48
C GLY A 55 5.02 -15.31 -6.82
N VAL A 56 4.58 -14.86 -5.64
CA VAL A 56 5.19 -13.74 -4.90
C VAL A 56 5.56 -14.17 -3.49
N TYR A 57 6.82 -13.95 -3.12
CA TYR A 57 7.34 -14.00 -1.76
C TYR A 57 7.24 -12.63 -1.11
N SER A 58 6.94 -12.57 0.19
CA SER A 58 6.91 -11.31 0.93
C SER A 58 7.57 -11.41 2.29
N SER A 59 8.33 -10.38 2.67
CA SER A 59 9.03 -10.29 3.95
C SER A 59 9.03 -8.86 4.48
N ASP A 60 9.05 -8.69 5.80
CA ASP A 60 9.15 -7.38 6.44
C ASP A 60 10.61 -7.15 6.87
N VAL A 61 11.21 -6.05 6.42
CA VAL A 61 12.61 -5.69 6.68
C VAL A 61 12.65 -4.42 7.53
N ILE A 62 13.34 -4.49 8.67
CA ILE A 62 13.52 -3.35 9.58
C ILE A 62 14.70 -2.52 9.10
N VAL A 63 14.48 -1.22 8.90
CA VAL A 63 15.50 -0.25 8.50
C VAL A 63 16.08 0.44 9.72
N ASP A 64 15.21 0.87 10.63
CA ASP A 64 15.60 1.54 11.88
C ASP A 64 14.68 1.08 13.02
N PRO A 65 15.20 0.29 13.98
CA PRO A 65 14.42 -0.20 15.10
C PRO A 65 14.02 0.90 16.09
N MET A 66 14.81 1.98 16.22
CA MET A 66 14.49 3.06 17.16
C MET A 66 13.23 3.82 16.77
N ARG A 67 13.01 3.96 15.46
CA ARG A 67 11.82 4.64 14.90
C ARG A 67 10.70 3.67 14.52
N ASN A 68 10.90 2.38 14.76
CA ASN A 68 10.03 1.30 14.28
C ASN A 68 9.75 1.44 12.76
N LEU A 69 10.80 1.78 12.01
CA LEU A 69 10.77 2.00 10.57
C LEU A 69 11.11 0.69 9.88
N TRP A 70 10.18 0.21 9.07
CA TRP A 70 10.32 -1.01 8.30
C TRP A 70 9.59 -0.88 6.97
N PHE A 71 9.95 -1.73 6.02
CA PHE A 71 9.26 -1.86 4.76
C PHE A 71 8.91 -3.32 4.47
N ARG A 72 7.86 -3.53 3.68
CA ARG A 72 7.54 -4.85 3.12
C ARG A 72 8.21 -5.00 1.77
N LEU A 73 9.02 -6.04 1.64
CA LEU A 73 9.69 -6.47 0.43
C LEU A 73 8.84 -7.54 -0.25
N PHE A 74 8.59 -7.37 -1.55
CA PHE A 74 7.98 -8.40 -2.40
C PHE A 74 8.96 -8.83 -3.48
N ILE A 75 9.10 -10.15 -3.64
CA ILE A 75 10.02 -10.78 -4.58
C ILE A 75 9.22 -11.79 -5.42
N PRO A 76 9.18 -11.67 -6.75
CA PRO A 76 8.52 -12.66 -7.61
C PRO A 76 9.31 -13.97 -7.67
N SER A 77 8.61 -15.06 -7.98
CA SER A 77 9.18 -16.38 -8.19
C SER A 77 10.14 -16.37 -9.38
N SER A 78 11.28 -16.99 -9.16
CA SER A 78 12.51 -16.93 -9.94
C SER A 78 12.48 -17.76 -11.23
N ASN A 79 11.55 -17.48 -12.15
CA ASN A 79 11.51 -18.20 -13.44
C ASN A 79 12.20 -17.43 -14.59
N SER A 80 12.75 -16.23 -14.32
CA SER A 80 13.36 -15.40 -15.35
C SER A 80 14.38 -14.41 -14.78
N PHE A 81 15.32 -14.87 -13.95
CA PHE A 81 16.54 -14.10 -13.71
C PHE A 81 17.47 -14.33 -14.90
N SER A 82 17.24 -13.59 -15.99
CA SER A 82 18.30 -13.38 -16.99
C SER A 82 19.36 -12.45 -16.38
N ASP A 83 20.58 -12.43 -16.92
CA ASP A 83 21.70 -11.55 -16.50
C ASP A 83 21.44 -10.04 -16.70
N VAL A 84 20.16 -9.64 -16.83
CA VAL A 84 19.73 -8.26 -17.03
C VAL A 84 19.41 -7.64 -15.67
N PRO A 85 19.92 -6.44 -15.36
CA PRO A 85 19.58 -5.73 -14.14
C PRO A 85 18.07 -5.48 -14.08
N LEU A 86 17.44 -5.88 -12.97
CA LEU A 86 16.01 -5.76 -12.82
C LEU A 86 15.62 -4.44 -12.11
N PRO A 87 14.55 -3.77 -12.54
CA PRO A 87 14.09 -2.55 -11.90
C PRO A 87 13.51 -2.84 -10.52
N VAL A 88 13.78 -1.90 -9.60
CA VAL A 88 13.26 -1.86 -8.23
C VAL A 88 12.26 -0.74 -8.13
N PHE A 89 11.07 -1.03 -7.58
CA PHE A 89 10.02 -0.06 -7.37
C PHE A 89 9.87 0.21 -5.87
N VAL A 90 9.92 1.49 -5.52
CA VAL A 90 9.62 1.96 -4.17
C VAL A 90 8.23 2.55 -4.18
N PHE A 91 7.35 2.02 -3.34
CA PHE A 91 5.97 2.44 -3.18
C PHE A 91 5.72 3.04 -1.81
N PHE A 92 5.05 4.18 -1.81
CA PHE A 92 4.58 4.81 -0.60
C PHE A 92 3.07 4.69 -0.54
N HIS A 93 2.56 4.11 0.56
CA HIS A 93 1.12 3.97 0.72
C HIS A 93 0.47 5.36 0.85
N GLY A 94 -0.78 5.46 0.37
CA GLY A 94 -1.61 6.65 0.55
C GLY A 94 -2.18 6.77 1.97
N GLY A 95 -3.28 7.51 2.12
CA GLY A 95 -3.93 7.71 3.43
C GLY A 95 -3.57 9.02 4.12
N GLY A 96 -3.14 10.03 3.36
CA GLY A 96 -2.92 11.39 3.87
C GLY A 96 -1.85 11.47 4.96
N PHE A 97 -0.81 10.63 4.87
CA PHE A 97 0.31 10.55 5.81
C PHE A 97 -0.04 10.15 7.26
N ALA A 98 -1.33 9.94 7.57
CA ALA A 98 -1.78 9.62 8.92
C ALA A 98 -2.38 8.22 9.04
N MET A 99 -2.78 7.62 7.92
CA MET A 99 -3.58 6.40 7.85
C MET A 99 -2.89 5.32 7.02
N CYS A 100 -3.27 4.07 7.28
CA CYS A 100 -2.77 2.85 6.64
C CYS A 100 -1.29 2.54 6.93
N SER A 101 -0.84 1.39 6.42
CA SER A 101 0.52 0.87 6.56
C SER A 101 0.86 -0.07 5.39
N PRO A 102 2.13 -0.43 5.19
CA PRO A 102 2.53 -1.47 4.22
C PRO A 102 1.83 -2.82 4.44
N SER A 103 1.46 -3.12 5.69
CA SER A 103 0.71 -4.33 6.05
C SER A 103 -0.79 -4.27 5.78
N SER A 104 -1.35 -3.09 5.46
CA SER A 104 -2.79 -2.94 5.20
C SER A 104 -3.19 -3.73 3.94
N ILE A 105 -4.27 -4.49 4.01
CA ILE A 105 -4.72 -5.42 2.95
C ILE A 105 -4.82 -4.76 1.57
N ILE A 106 -5.28 -3.52 1.52
CA ILE A 106 -5.43 -2.74 0.28
C ILE A 106 -4.10 -2.53 -0.43
N TYR A 107 -3.01 -2.30 0.31
CA TYR A 107 -1.68 -2.04 -0.24
C TYR A 107 -0.86 -3.32 -0.40
N ASN A 108 -1.05 -4.30 0.48
CA ASN A 108 -0.46 -5.62 0.32
C ASN A 108 -0.91 -6.27 -1.01
N ASN A 109 -2.20 -6.18 -1.34
CA ASN A 109 -2.74 -6.69 -2.60
C ASN A 109 -2.20 -5.94 -3.82
N CYS A 110 -1.90 -4.65 -3.71
CA CYS A 110 -1.21 -3.91 -4.77
C CYS A 110 0.18 -4.51 -5.04
N GLY A 111 0.96 -4.78 -3.99
CA GLY A 111 2.28 -5.41 -4.13
C GLY A 111 2.24 -6.76 -4.87
N TRP A 112 1.22 -7.59 -4.59
CA TRP A 112 1.00 -8.84 -5.33
C TRP A 112 0.59 -8.62 -6.78
N LYS A 113 -0.33 -7.68 -7.04
CA LYS A 113 -0.78 -7.37 -8.41
C LYS A 113 0.33 -6.77 -9.27
N PHE A 114 1.22 -5.97 -8.70
CA PHE A 114 2.36 -5.42 -9.43
C PHE A 114 3.47 -6.45 -9.67
N SER A 115 3.39 -7.66 -9.11
CA SER A 115 4.31 -8.74 -9.44
C SER A 115 4.06 -9.28 -10.87
N PRO A 116 5.11 -9.55 -11.66
CA PRO A 116 5.01 -10.14 -13.00
C PRO A 116 4.25 -11.46 -13.03
N SER A 117 4.26 -12.22 -11.92
CA SER A 117 3.59 -13.52 -11.82
C SER A 117 2.07 -13.43 -11.78
N CYS A 118 1.50 -12.30 -11.35
CA CYS A 118 0.06 -12.12 -11.16
C CYS A 118 -0.58 -11.20 -12.21
N CYS A 119 0.22 -10.42 -12.95
CA CYS A 119 -0.24 -9.51 -13.99
C CYS A 119 0.00 -10.12 -15.39
N SER A 120 -1.04 -10.71 -16.00
CA SER A 120 -1.01 -11.19 -17.39
C SER A 120 -0.98 -10.07 -18.45
N SER A 121 -0.86 -8.80 -18.04
CA SER A 121 -0.74 -7.65 -18.95
C SER A 121 0.74 -7.35 -19.24
N ASP A 122 1.11 -7.44 -20.52
CA ASP A 122 2.48 -7.36 -21.06
C ASP A 122 3.35 -6.17 -20.60
N SER A 123 2.73 -5.12 -20.06
CA SER A 123 3.42 -3.88 -19.68
C SER A 123 4.19 -3.98 -18.34
N LEU A 124 3.85 -4.92 -17.45
CA LEU A 124 4.45 -5.01 -16.10
C LEU A 124 5.42 -6.19 -15.90
N ARG A 125 5.78 -6.89 -16.98
CA ARG A 125 6.62 -8.11 -16.97
C ARG A 125 8.08 -7.90 -16.50
N LYS A 126 8.45 -6.72 -16.00
CA LYS A 126 9.80 -6.35 -15.56
C LYS A 126 9.94 -6.08 -14.06
N VAL A 127 8.89 -6.20 -13.25
CA VAL A 127 8.96 -5.82 -11.83
C VAL A 127 9.61 -6.93 -10.98
N SER A 128 10.85 -6.73 -10.53
CA SER A 128 11.54 -7.76 -9.71
C SER A 128 11.46 -7.52 -8.21
N LYS A 129 11.20 -6.28 -7.81
CA LYS A 129 11.31 -5.89 -6.42
C LYS A 129 10.38 -4.72 -6.13
N PHE A 130 9.54 -4.88 -5.12
CA PHE A 130 8.65 -3.83 -4.63
C PHE A 130 8.89 -3.63 -3.14
N GLU A 131 9.12 -2.39 -2.74
CA GLU A 131 9.35 -2.00 -1.35
C GLU A 131 8.25 -1.02 -0.91
N SER A 132 7.60 -1.29 0.23
CA SER A 132 6.56 -0.42 0.78
C SER A 132 6.87 0.01 2.21
N TYR A 133 7.01 1.32 2.45
CA TYR A 133 7.56 1.88 3.69
C TYR A 133 6.48 2.29 4.70
N ARG A 134 6.72 2.04 6.00
CA ARG A 134 5.90 2.57 7.11
C ARG A 134 6.58 3.80 7.71
N PHE A 135 6.06 4.99 7.44
CA PHE A 135 6.48 6.18 8.19
C PHE A 135 5.71 6.27 9.51
N SER A 136 6.41 6.13 10.63
CA SER A 136 5.84 6.43 11.95
C SER A 136 5.93 7.94 12.19
N PHE A 137 4.94 8.69 11.73
CA PHE A 137 4.80 10.10 12.08
C PHE A 137 4.30 10.21 13.53
N ASN A 138 5.23 10.17 14.49
CA ASN A 138 5.00 10.82 15.78
C ASN A 138 4.91 12.34 15.50
N THR A 139 3.97 12.99 16.18
CA THR A 139 3.42 14.32 15.90
C THR A 139 4.43 15.40 15.45
N THR A 140 3.96 16.24 14.52
CA THR A 140 4.49 17.56 14.13
C THR A 140 5.76 17.57 13.26
N VAL A 141 5.58 17.76 11.95
CA VAL A 141 6.63 18.29 11.07
C VAL A 141 6.03 19.42 10.24
N PHE A 142 6.44 20.64 10.58
CA PHE A 142 6.39 21.81 9.70
C PHE A 142 7.29 21.54 8.49
N TRP A 143 6.79 21.76 7.28
CA TRP A 143 7.65 21.88 6.11
C TRP A 143 8.28 23.28 6.11
N ARG A 144 9.60 23.33 5.92
CA ARG A 144 10.31 24.55 5.52
C ARG A 144 10.61 24.45 4.04
#